data_AF-A0A093Y6T5-F1
#
_entry.id   AF-A0A093Y6T5-F1
#
_cell.length_a   1.000
_cell.length_b   1.000
_cell.length_c   1.000
_cell.angle_alpha   90.00
_cell.angle_beta   90.00
_cell.angle_gamma   90.00
#
_symmetry.space_group_name_H-M   'P 1'
#
loop_
_entity.id
_entity.type
_entity.pdbx_description
1 polymer ?
#
loop_
_entity_poly.entity_id
_entity_poly.type
_entity_poly.pdbx_seq_one_letter_code
_entity_poly.pdbx_strand_id
1 'polypeptide(L)'
;MPTRTTRSLARKRDVEEEEYEDQSPDLSEPELEVMTGKKRQPAKKLRVKKEVIDRSRVVKARQTSKIDTITSKKEDQSGEEVDPESDADIDEDIAAVKRDAARPPPVNSGYLPLPWKGRLGYACINTYLRTSTPPVFSSRTCRIASIIAHRHPLQDETQPEHPTHNRPDKTAPADVARGRRYVEEIGLANVRDISRMLRWNDKYGIRFMRLSSDMFPFASHGVHGYKLAPFAAEALAEAGKVAGELGHRLTTHPGQYTQLGSPRQGVIENAVRDLEYQDEMLSLLKLPEQLDRDAVMILHLGGTFGDKEATIERFKTNYKALSASVKKRLVLENDDVSWSVHDLLPICEELNIPLVLDFHHHNIIFDASQVREGTHDIVALFPRIKATWDRKRITQKMHYSEPRPEAVTARQRRRHNPRPSTLPPCPDNMDLMIEAKDKEQAVFELMRTFKLPGWDRFADIIPYERTDNVRAPAKKGARKMEGQDAGDGGEEVAEDEIGMGGSENRVYWPPGMEEWLRPKKREVRKKEGLLD
;
A
#
# COMPACT_ATOMS: atom_id res chain seq x y z
N MET A 1 13.16 -31.16 -67.79
CA MET A 1 12.20 -30.65 -68.80
C MET A 1 10.91 -30.29 -68.08
N PRO A 2 10.26 -29.15 -68.37
CA PRO A 2 10.57 -27.92 -67.63
C PRO A 2 9.34 -27.03 -67.24
N THR A 3 9.62 -26.03 -66.39
CA THR A 3 9.11 -24.62 -66.38
C THR A 3 7.61 -24.30 -66.46
N ARG A 4 7.13 -23.43 -65.57
CA ARG A 4 6.93 -21.95 -65.75
C ARG A 4 5.76 -21.47 -64.85
N THR A 5 6.01 -20.72 -63.76
CA THR A 5 5.99 -19.24 -63.62
C THR A 5 4.68 -18.52 -63.92
N THR A 6 4.19 -17.73 -62.96
CA THR A 6 3.66 -16.33 -63.02
C THR A 6 2.73 -16.08 -61.81
N ARG A 7 2.59 -14.91 -61.16
CA ARG A 7 3.11 -13.53 -61.28
C ARG A 7 2.64 -12.76 -60.04
N SER A 8 3.37 -11.72 -59.61
CA SER A 8 2.85 -10.39 -59.18
C SER A 8 3.93 -9.63 -58.37
N LEU A 9 4.74 -8.79 -59.03
CA LEU A 9 4.68 -7.30 -59.05
C LEU A 9 5.55 -6.64 -57.97
N ALA A 10 6.84 -6.49 -58.31
CA ALA A 10 7.75 -5.55 -57.67
C ALA A 10 7.67 -4.20 -58.40
N ARG A 11 7.53 -3.11 -57.64
CA ARG A 11 7.74 -1.74 -58.12
C ARG A 11 8.87 -1.14 -57.29
N LYS A 12 9.97 -0.84 -57.97
CA LYS A 12 11.12 -0.08 -57.48
C LYS A 12 10.67 1.28 -56.94
N ARG A 13 11.32 1.75 -55.88
CA ARG A 13 11.61 3.16 -55.67
C ARG A 13 12.96 3.31 -54.99
N ASP A 14 13.68 4.31 -55.48
CA ASP A 14 15.10 4.51 -55.39
C ASP A 14 15.56 4.95 -53.99
N VAL A 15 16.82 4.64 -53.70
CA VAL A 15 17.55 5.02 -52.49
C VAL A 15 18.20 6.38 -52.77
N GLU A 16 17.73 7.42 -52.08
CA GLU A 16 18.48 8.65 -51.87
C GLU A 16 19.04 8.60 -50.44
N GLU A 17 20.37 8.62 -50.34
CA GLU A 17 21.12 8.87 -49.11
C GLU A 17 21.02 10.36 -48.79
N GLU A 18 20.32 10.70 -47.70
CA GLU A 18 20.46 12.00 -47.05
C GLU A 18 21.14 11.80 -45.68
N GLU A 19 22.34 12.38 -45.56
CA GLU A 19 23.06 12.59 -44.31
C GLU A 19 22.18 13.41 -43.35
N TYR A 20 21.83 12.82 -42.21
CA TYR A 20 21.19 13.53 -41.11
C TYR A 20 22.28 14.15 -40.23
N GLU A 21 22.48 15.46 -40.36
CA GLU A 21 23.27 16.27 -39.41
C GLU A 21 22.62 16.24 -38.02
N ASP A 22 23.46 15.95 -37.02
CA ASP A 22 23.16 15.98 -35.59
C ASP A 22 22.99 17.44 -35.12
N GLN A 23 21.74 17.88 -34.97
CA GLN A 23 21.42 19.12 -34.25
C GLN A 23 20.91 18.79 -32.86
N SER A 24 21.83 18.89 -31.90
CA SER A 24 21.56 18.86 -30.47
C SER A 24 20.66 20.04 -30.08
N PRO A 25 19.52 19.84 -29.40
CA PRO A 25 18.77 20.96 -28.85
C PRO A 25 19.47 21.49 -27.59
N ASP A 26 19.85 22.76 -27.67
CA ASP A 26 20.37 23.61 -26.60
C ASP A 26 19.47 23.53 -25.35
N LEU A 27 20.02 23.01 -24.25
CA LEU A 27 19.40 22.97 -22.93
C LEU A 27 19.81 24.23 -22.17
N SER A 28 19.20 25.36 -22.51
CA SER A 28 19.22 26.56 -21.67
C SER A 28 17.90 26.66 -20.88
N GLU A 29 18.02 26.65 -19.54
CA GLU A 29 16.92 26.88 -18.61
C GLU A 29 16.38 28.32 -18.74
N PRO A 30 15.06 28.58 -18.61
CA PRO A 30 14.57 29.94 -18.52
C PRO A 30 14.89 30.55 -17.13
N GLU A 31 15.57 31.69 -17.14
CA GLU A 31 15.88 32.51 -15.97
C GLU A 31 14.61 32.97 -15.24
N LEU A 32 14.57 32.78 -13.91
CA LEU A 32 13.55 33.32 -13.02
C LEU A 32 13.88 34.78 -12.70
N GLU A 33 13.05 35.71 -13.16
CA GLU A 33 13.12 37.12 -12.81
C GLU A 33 12.89 37.36 -11.31
N VAL A 34 13.85 38.06 -10.70
CA VAL A 34 13.84 38.50 -9.31
C VAL A 34 12.96 39.74 -9.16
N MET A 35 11.77 39.61 -8.57
CA MET A 35 11.04 40.76 -8.02
C MET A 35 11.32 40.93 -6.52
N THR A 36 11.81 42.11 -6.17
CA THR A 36 12.28 42.54 -4.85
C THR A 36 11.12 42.76 -3.86
N GLY A 37 11.37 42.45 -2.59
CA GLY A 37 10.33 42.22 -1.58
C GLY A 37 9.80 43.44 -0.80
N LYS A 38 8.80 43.16 0.04
CA LYS A 38 8.45 43.96 1.23
C LYS A 38 8.36 43.05 2.46
N LYS A 39 9.21 43.33 3.44
CA LYS A 39 9.33 42.65 4.74
C LYS A 39 8.06 42.85 5.59
N ARG A 40 7.55 41.78 6.21
CA ARG A 40 6.67 41.84 7.40
C ARG A 40 7.33 41.10 8.57
N GLN A 41 7.44 41.79 9.70
CA GLN A 41 8.09 41.34 10.94
C GLN A 41 7.20 40.35 11.74
N PRO A 42 7.79 39.43 12.52
CA PRO A 42 7.04 38.47 13.33
C PRO A 42 6.60 39.04 14.69
N ALA A 43 5.32 38.93 14.99
CA ALA A 43 4.76 39.27 16.31
C ALA A 43 4.98 38.12 17.32
N LYS A 44 5.47 38.49 18.50
CA LYS A 44 5.77 37.61 19.65
C LYS A 44 4.49 36.98 20.21
N LYS A 45 4.42 35.64 20.30
CA LYS A 45 3.41 34.94 21.12
C LYS A 45 3.88 34.84 22.56
N LEU A 46 3.15 35.51 23.46
CA LEU A 46 3.27 35.40 24.90
C LEU A 46 2.65 34.10 25.40
N ARG A 47 3.36 33.47 26.34
CA ARG A 47 3.06 32.21 27.01
C ARG A 47 2.23 32.52 28.25
N VAL A 48 0.98 32.05 28.31
CA VAL A 48 0.13 32.16 29.52
C VAL A 48 -0.17 30.76 30.06
N LYS A 49 -0.01 30.65 31.38
CA LYS A 49 -0.09 29.45 32.21
C LYS A 49 -1.53 28.94 32.30
N LYS A 50 -1.68 27.62 32.38
CA LYS A 50 -2.95 26.92 32.66
C LYS A 50 -2.98 26.62 34.16
N GLU A 51 -3.86 27.28 34.90
CA GLU A 51 -4.24 26.90 36.26
C GLU A 51 -5.53 26.07 36.23
N VAL A 52 -5.57 25.08 37.12
CA VAL A 52 -6.68 24.18 37.41
C VAL A 52 -7.51 24.82 38.51
N ILE A 53 -8.85 24.81 38.43
CA ILE A 53 -9.77 24.69 39.59
C ILE A 53 -11.14 24.17 39.11
N ASP A 54 -11.71 23.41 40.03
CA ASP A 54 -12.80 22.45 40.00
C ASP A 54 -14.21 23.06 40.22
N ARG A 55 -15.22 22.29 39.78
CA ARG A 55 -16.61 22.19 40.28
C ARG A 55 -17.56 23.41 40.41
N SER A 56 -18.67 23.30 39.68
CA SER A 56 -20.06 23.07 40.20
C SER A 56 -21.18 24.03 39.76
N ARG A 57 -22.26 23.38 39.27
CA ARG A 57 -23.71 23.62 39.48
C ARG A 57 -24.45 24.88 38.94
N VAL A 58 -25.46 24.54 38.11
CA VAL A 58 -26.88 25.02 38.10
C VAL A 58 -27.28 26.21 37.20
N VAL A 59 -27.93 25.82 36.09
CA VAL A 59 -29.21 26.28 35.49
C VAL A 59 -29.74 27.69 35.84
N LYS A 60 -29.92 28.54 34.81
CA LYS A 60 -31.21 29.21 34.54
C LYS A 60 -31.30 29.76 33.12
N ALA A 61 -32.45 29.50 32.51
CA ALA A 61 -32.90 29.95 31.20
C ALA A 61 -33.09 31.47 31.12
N ARG A 62 -32.86 32.04 29.93
CA ARG A 62 -33.63 33.18 29.43
C ARG A 62 -33.58 33.25 27.89
N GLN A 63 -34.75 33.14 27.29
CA GLN A 63 -35.05 33.48 25.90
C GLN A 63 -34.90 34.99 25.69
N THR A 64 -34.32 35.40 24.56
CA THR A 64 -34.73 36.63 23.82
C THR A 64 -34.34 36.53 22.34
N SER A 65 -35.38 36.44 21.51
CA SER A 65 -35.62 37.09 20.20
C SER A 65 -34.47 37.41 19.22
N LYS A 66 -34.57 36.73 18.06
CA LYS A 66 -34.41 37.18 16.65
C LYS A 66 -33.87 38.60 16.38
N ILE A 67 -32.84 38.68 15.54
CA ILE A 67 -32.75 39.63 14.41
C ILE A 67 -32.05 38.91 13.24
N ASP A 68 -32.75 38.87 12.10
CA ASP A 68 -32.23 38.46 10.79
C ASP A 68 -31.27 39.51 10.26
N THR A 69 -30.12 39.09 9.73
CA THR A 69 -29.35 39.91 8.79
C THR A 69 -28.70 39.01 7.75
N ILE A 70 -29.31 39.02 6.56
CA ILE A 70 -28.77 38.51 5.31
C ILE A 70 -27.50 39.29 4.99
N THR A 71 -26.36 38.62 4.95
CA THR A 71 -25.20 39.09 4.18
C THR A 71 -24.52 37.91 3.48
N SER A 72 -24.44 38.07 2.17
CA SER A 72 -23.76 37.24 1.19
C SER A 72 -22.30 36.98 1.57
N LYS A 73 -21.87 35.72 1.50
CA LYS A 73 -20.45 35.36 1.47
C LYS A 73 -20.15 34.48 0.27
N LYS A 74 -19.25 35.01 -0.54
CA LYS A 74 -18.52 34.37 -1.63
C LYS A 74 -17.94 33.03 -1.18
N GLU A 75 -18.06 32.04 -2.06
CA GLU A 75 -17.31 30.80 -2.02
C GLU A 75 -15.82 31.10 -2.17
N ASP A 76 -15.05 30.87 -1.10
CA ASP A 76 -13.60 30.75 -1.19
C ASP A 76 -13.25 29.28 -1.44
N GLN A 77 -12.78 29.02 -2.66
CA GLN A 77 -12.13 27.78 -3.04
C GLN A 77 -10.77 27.71 -2.34
N SER A 78 -10.71 26.96 -1.25
CA SER A 78 -9.45 26.40 -0.76
C SER A 78 -9.70 24.94 -0.39
N GLY A 79 -9.33 24.06 -1.32
CA GLY A 79 -9.29 22.63 -1.07
C GLY A 79 -8.12 22.32 -0.16
N GLU A 80 -8.37 22.28 1.14
CA GLU A 80 -7.48 21.59 2.07
C GLU A 80 -7.70 20.08 1.87
N GLU A 81 -6.67 19.41 1.37
CA GLU A 81 -6.57 17.94 1.32
C GLU A 81 -6.70 17.39 2.74
N VAL A 82 -7.86 16.82 3.06
CA VAL A 82 -8.08 16.10 4.31
C VAL A 82 -7.57 14.67 4.13
N ASP A 83 -6.50 14.35 4.84
CA ASP A 83 -6.05 12.97 5.06
C ASP A 83 -7.25 12.14 5.59
N PRO A 84 -7.70 11.09 4.85
CA PRO A 84 -8.81 10.26 5.27
C PRO A 84 -8.57 9.54 6.61
N GLU A 85 -7.32 9.47 7.08
CA GLU A 85 -6.93 8.86 8.35
C GLU A 85 -6.76 9.85 9.52
N SER A 86 -6.88 11.16 9.31
CA SER A 86 -6.68 12.15 10.39
C SER A 86 -7.66 12.00 11.56
N ASP A 87 -7.14 12.03 12.80
CA ASP A 87 -7.86 11.94 14.09
C ASP A 87 -8.60 13.25 14.48
N ALA A 88 -8.95 14.09 13.50
CA ALA A 88 -9.67 15.33 13.79
C ALA A 88 -11.15 14.99 14.05
N ASP A 89 -11.47 14.73 15.32
CA ASP A 89 -12.83 14.70 15.84
C ASP A 89 -13.46 16.10 15.68
N ILE A 90 -14.09 16.31 14.53
CA ILE A 90 -15.00 17.43 14.30
C ILE A 90 -16.25 17.13 15.14
N ASP A 91 -16.78 18.11 15.87
CA ASP A 91 -18.11 18.01 16.50
C ASP A 91 -19.13 17.56 15.44
N GLU A 92 -19.37 16.26 15.35
CA GLU A 92 -20.26 15.67 14.36
C GLU A 92 -21.69 16.10 14.71
N ASP A 93 -22.42 16.61 13.71
CA ASP A 93 -23.82 16.94 13.87
C ASP A 93 -24.57 15.69 14.35
N ILE A 94 -25.07 15.74 15.58
CA ILE A 94 -25.85 14.66 16.21
C ILE A 94 -27.00 14.20 15.30
N ALA A 95 -27.56 15.10 14.49
CA ALA A 95 -28.60 14.74 13.52
C ALA A 95 -28.06 13.85 12.39
N ALA A 96 -26.84 14.09 11.90
CA ALA A 96 -26.17 13.24 10.91
C ALA A 96 -25.84 11.87 11.50
N VAL A 97 -25.30 11.83 12.72
CA VAL A 97 -25.02 10.56 13.43
C VAL A 97 -26.30 9.75 13.63
N LYS A 98 -27.40 10.39 14.05
CA LYS A 98 -28.70 9.72 14.21
C LYS A 98 -29.24 9.17 12.89
N ARG A 99 -29.06 9.89 11.79
CA ARG A 99 -29.50 9.45 10.46
C ARG A 99 -28.73 8.19 10.04
N ASP A 100 -27.42 8.21 10.16
CA ASP A 100 -26.56 7.09 9.78
C ASP A 100 -26.78 5.88 10.71
N ALA A 101 -27.00 6.12 12.01
CA ALA A 101 -27.33 5.09 12.97
C ALA A 101 -28.73 4.47 12.76
N ALA A 102 -29.66 5.20 12.13
CA ALA A 102 -31.00 4.72 11.81
C ALA A 102 -31.05 3.81 10.57
N ARG A 103 -29.92 3.56 9.91
CA ARG A 103 -29.84 2.61 8.79
C ARG A 103 -30.35 1.23 9.21
N PRO A 104 -31.03 0.49 8.31
CA PRO A 104 -31.44 -0.88 8.61
C PRO A 104 -30.23 -1.76 8.95
N PRO A 105 -30.40 -2.77 9.83
CA PRO A 105 -29.35 -3.75 10.10
C PRO A 105 -28.91 -4.48 8.82
N PRO A 106 -27.62 -4.81 8.68
CA PRO A 106 -27.12 -5.56 7.52
C PRO A 106 -27.69 -6.98 7.47
N VAL A 107 -28.00 -7.45 6.27
CA VAL A 107 -28.47 -8.81 6.01
C VAL A 107 -27.28 -9.66 5.57
N ASN A 108 -26.70 -10.38 6.52
CA ASN A 108 -25.52 -11.21 6.29
C ASN A 108 -25.89 -12.66 5.97
N SER A 109 -25.10 -13.29 5.09
CA SER A 109 -25.21 -14.72 4.86
C SER A 109 -24.73 -15.51 6.08
N GLY A 110 -25.43 -16.59 6.43
CA GLY A 110 -24.98 -17.53 7.46
C GLY A 110 -23.96 -18.55 6.98
N TYR A 111 -23.60 -18.53 5.69
CA TYR A 111 -22.63 -19.46 5.12
C TYR A 111 -21.20 -19.03 5.44
N LEU A 112 -20.43 -19.97 6.00
CA LEU A 112 -18.99 -19.84 6.20
C LEU A 112 -18.25 -20.79 5.25
N PRO A 113 -17.14 -20.37 4.64
CA PRO A 113 -16.38 -21.15 3.66
C PRO A 113 -15.48 -22.22 4.32
N LEU A 114 -16.07 -23.08 5.14
CA LEU A 114 -15.36 -24.09 5.92
C LEU A 114 -15.74 -25.52 5.48
N PRO A 115 -14.79 -26.46 5.42
CA PRO A 115 -13.35 -26.28 5.66
C PRO A 115 -12.66 -25.46 4.56
N TRP A 116 -11.76 -24.54 4.96
CA TRP A 116 -11.07 -23.65 4.02
C TRP A 116 -9.97 -24.37 3.24
N LYS A 117 -9.97 -24.19 1.92
CA LYS A 117 -9.01 -24.75 0.95
C LYS A 117 -8.30 -23.69 0.13
N GLY A 118 -8.76 -22.45 0.19
CA GLY A 118 -8.24 -21.31 -0.54
C GLY A 118 -6.95 -20.75 0.05
N ARG A 119 -6.56 -19.56 -0.40
CA ARG A 119 -5.39 -18.84 0.12
C ARG A 119 -5.87 -17.60 0.87
N LEU A 120 -5.37 -17.41 2.09
CA LEU A 120 -5.43 -16.12 2.76
C LEU A 120 -4.16 -15.33 2.47
N GLY A 121 -4.32 -14.02 2.36
CA GLY A 121 -3.20 -13.11 2.14
C GLY A 121 -3.38 -11.77 2.83
N TYR A 122 -2.30 -11.00 2.86
CA TYR A 122 -2.27 -9.63 3.39
C TYR A 122 -1.45 -8.72 2.46
N ALA A 123 -1.50 -7.42 2.73
CA ALA A 123 -0.94 -6.40 1.87
C ALA A 123 0.38 -5.77 2.34
N CYS A 124 1.32 -5.68 1.39
CA CYS A 124 2.54 -4.87 1.35
C CYS A 124 3.63 -5.23 2.35
N ILE A 125 3.32 -5.32 3.63
CA ILE A 125 4.32 -5.39 4.70
C ILE A 125 3.96 -6.43 5.74
N ASN A 126 4.97 -7.14 6.22
CA ASN A 126 4.87 -8.02 7.38
C ASN A 126 5.31 -7.22 8.62
N THR A 127 4.40 -7.01 9.57
CA THR A 127 4.66 -6.12 10.71
C THR A 127 5.72 -6.69 11.65
N TYR A 128 5.73 -8.02 11.85
CA TYR A 128 6.75 -8.70 12.64
C TYR A 128 8.16 -8.51 12.06
N LEU A 129 8.34 -8.85 10.77
CA LEU A 129 9.62 -8.75 10.06
C LEU A 129 10.14 -7.30 9.94
N ARG A 130 9.23 -6.32 9.83
CA ARG A 130 9.59 -4.90 9.80
C ARG A 130 10.30 -4.46 11.09
N THR A 131 10.02 -5.11 12.21
CA THR A 131 10.64 -4.79 13.51
C THR A 131 11.93 -5.57 13.79
N SER A 132 12.31 -6.49 12.90
CA SER A 132 13.58 -7.21 13.00
C SER A 132 14.78 -6.27 12.79
N THR A 133 15.96 -6.71 13.20
CA THR A 133 17.23 -5.98 12.98
C THR A 133 18.20 -6.87 12.20
N PRO A 134 18.49 -6.56 10.92
CA PRO A 134 17.93 -5.45 10.13
C PRO A 134 16.43 -5.64 9.80
N PRO A 135 15.69 -4.54 9.52
CA PRO A 135 14.28 -4.62 9.17
C PRO A 135 14.08 -5.19 7.77
N VAL A 136 13.12 -6.09 7.62
CA VAL A 136 12.77 -6.74 6.34
C VAL A 136 11.39 -6.25 5.89
N PHE A 137 11.33 -5.55 4.75
CA PHE A 137 10.10 -5.05 4.15
C PHE A 137 10.35 -4.54 2.72
N SER A 138 9.35 -4.57 1.85
CA SER A 138 9.53 -4.27 0.42
C SER A 138 8.89 -2.94 -0.02
N SER A 139 8.95 -1.92 0.83
CA SER A 139 8.29 -0.61 0.58
C SER A 139 9.16 0.58 1.01
N ARG A 140 10.49 0.45 0.93
CA ARG A 140 11.41 1.57 1.16
C ARG A 140 11.22 2.59 0.04
N THR A 141 11.14 3.86 0.42
CA THR A 141 11.07 4.99 -0.51
C THR A 141 11.94 6.14 -0.03
N CYS A 142 12.08 7.17 -0.86
CA CYS A 142 12.88 8.36 -0.54
C CYS A 142 12.15 9.64 -0.98
N ARG A 143 12.76 10.79 -0.73
CA ARG A 143 12.29 12.08 -1.28
C ARG A 143 13.05 12.41 -2.55
N ILE A 144 12.45 13.17 -3.47
CA ILE A 144 13.16 13.71 -4.64
C ILE A 144 14.41 14.51 -4.22
N ALA A 145 14.31 15.25 -3.11
CA ALA A 145 15.46 15.96 -2.52
C ALA A 145 16.63 15.02 -2.16
N SER A 146 16.34 13.78 -1.76
CA SER A 146 17.37 12.76 -1.52
C SER A 146 18.03 12.35 -2.84
N ILE A 147 17.26 12.12 -3.90
CA ILE A 147 17.79 11.81 -5.25
C ILE A 147 18.75 12.90 -5.72
N ILE A 148 18.34 14.17 -5.58
CA ILE A 148 19.14 15.33 -5.98
C ILE A 148 20.40 15.43 -5.12
N ALA A 149 20.30 15.24 -3.80
CA ALA A 149 21.47 15.25 -2.92
C ALA A 149 22.48 14.15 -3.29
N HIS A 150 21.99 12.95 -3.65
CA HIS A 150 22.83 11.82 -4.06
C HIS A 150 23.36 11.92 -5.49
N ARG A 151 23.14 13.04 -6.19
CA ARG A 151 23.92 13.35 -7.40
C ARG A 151 25.36 13.72 -7.05
N HIS A 152 25.62 14.11 -5.81
CA HIS A 152 26.94 14.46 -5.32
C HIS A 152 27.61 13.26 -4.65
N PRO A 153 28.95 13.13 -4.72
CA PRO A 153 29.70 12.13 -3.96
C PRO A 153 29.56 12.33 -2.46
N LEU A 154 29.88 11.31 -1.66
CA LEU A 154 30.01 11.48 -0.21
C LEU A 154 31.23 12.34 0.12
N GLN A 155 31.20 13.01 1.27
CA GLN A 155 32.34 13.78 1.79
C GLN A 155 33.61 12.92 1.93
N ASP A 156 33.44 11.65 2.31
CA ASP A 156 34.46 10.62 2.27
C ASP A 156 33.89 9.37 1.57
N GLU A 157 34.28 9.14 0.31
CA GLU A 157 33.81 7.99 -0.48
C GLU A 157 34.34 6.64 0.05
N THR A 158 35.33 6.64 0.95
CA THR A 158 35.87 5.39 1.52
C THR A 158 35.04 4.87 2.71
N GLN A 159 34.12 5.70 3.22
CA GLN A 159 33.28 5.39 4.36
C GLN A 159 31.82 5.20 3.93
N PRO A 160 31.02 4.38 4.65
CA PRO A 160 29.59 4.29 4.41
C PRO A 160 28.90 5.64 4.66
N GLU A 161 27.76 5.87 4.01
CA GLU A 161 26.93 7.04 4.28
C GLU A 161 26.52 7.06 5.76
N HIS A 162 26.63 8.23 6.39
CA HIS A 162 26.14 8.45 7.73
C HIS A 162 25.31 9.73 7.81
N PRO A 163 24.13 9.72 8.45
CA PRO A 163 23.24 10.87 8.53
C PRO A 163 23.85 12.13 9.13
N THR A 164 25.02 12.08 9.77
CA THR A 164 25.70 13.24 10.36
C THR A 164 27.20 13.32 10.07
N HIS A 165 27.86 12.19 9.74
CA HIS A 165 29.32 12.12 9.72
C HIS A 165 29.89 11.96 8.32
N ASN A 166 29.08 11.47 7.36
CA ASN A 166 29.51 11.29 5.98
C ASN A 166 28.29 11.44 5.07
N ARG A 167 28.04 12.67 4.60
CA ARG A 167 26.87 13.03 3.79
C ARG A 167 27.30 13.34 2.35
N PRO A 168 26.37 13.41 1.39
CA PRO A 168 26.68 13.95 0.07
C PRO A 168 27.24 15.38 0.13
N ASP A 169 28.40 15.60 -0.49
CA ASP A 169 29.07 16.88 -0.59
C ASP A 169 28.49 17.72 -1.73
N LYS A 170 27.54 18.58 -1.39
CA LYS A 170 26.85 19.47 -2.34
C LYS A 170 27.76 20.49 -3.04
N THR A 171 29.01 20.65 -2.59
CA THR A 171 29.99 21.53 -3.24
C THR A 171 30.70 20.85 -4.40
N ALA A 172 30.73 19.52 -4.42
CA ALA A 172 31.27 18.74 -5.53
C ALA A 172 30.31 18.74 -6.74
N PRO A 173 30.79 18.46 -7.96
CA PRO A 173 29.94 18.39 -9.15
C PRO A 173 28.81 17.35 -9.02
N ALA A 174 27.63 17.69 -9.53
CA ALA A 174 26.48 16.79 -9.56
C ALA A 174 26.54 15.83 -10.77
N ASP A 175 26.30 14.55 -10.54
CA ASP A 175 26.12 13.51 -11.55
C ASP A 175 24.72 12.88 -11.41
N VAL A 176 23.89 13.04 -12.46
CA VAL A 176 22.54 12.47 -12.51
C VAL A 176 22.56 10.94 -12.34
N ALA A 177 23.59 10.26 -12.83
CA ALA A 177 23.71 8.82 -12.74
C ALA A 177 23.91 8.35 -11.29
N ARG A 178 24.58 9.13 -10.42
CA ARG A 178 24.70 8.82 -8.98
C ARG A 178 23.34 8.86 -8.28
N GLY A 179 22.55 9.91 -8.54
CA GLY A 179 21.20 10.02 -7.99
C GLY A 179 20.28 8.89 -8.47
N ARG A 180 20.45 8.44 -9.71
CA ARG A 180 19.74 7.28 -10.25
C ARG A 180 20.17 5.97 -9.57
N ARG A 181 21.47 5.71 -9.42
CA ARG A 181 21.98 4.53 -8.71
C ARG A 181 21.44 4.43 -7.28
N TYR A 182 21.36 5.56 -6.58
CA TYR A 182 20.79 5.62 -5.23
C TYR A 182 19.35 5.08 -5.15
N VAL A 183 18.46 5.46 -6.08
CA VAL A 183 17.08 4.95 -6.08
C VAL A 183 16.99 3.51 -6.58
N GLU A 184 17.84 3.12 -7.54
CA GLU A 184 17.95 1.74 -8.03
C GLU A 184 18.37 0.79 -6.88
N GLU A 185 19.30 1.19 -6.03
CA GLU A 185 19.74 0.43 -4.84
C GLU A 185 18.61 0.24 -3.81
N ILE A 186 17.77 1.26 -3.59
CA ILE A 186 16.57 1.14 -2.74
C ILE A 186 15.60 0.11 -3.33
N GLY A 187 15.38 0.16 -4.65
CA GLY A 187 14.55 -0.82 -5.36
C GLY A 187 15.09 -2.25 -5.21
N LEU A 188 16.40 -2.44 -5.40
CA LEU A 188 17.05 -3.74 -5.21
C LEU A 188 16.94 -4.25 -3.78
N ALA A 189 17.06 -3.37 -2.77
CA ALA A 189 16.86 -3.75 -1.37
C ALA A 189 15.42 -4.23 -1.12
N ASN A 190 14.42 -3.55 -1.69
CA ASN A 190 13.03 -4.00 -1.61
C ASN A 190 12.81 -5.36 -2.28
N VAL A 191 13.42 -5.61 -3.45
CA VAL A 191 13.31 -6.90 -4.16
C VAL A 191 13.94 -8.05 -3.36
N ARG A 192 15.13 -7.82 -2.79
CA ARG A 192 15.83 -8.83 -1.98
C ARG A 192 15.00 -9.31 -0.79
N ASP A 193 14.24 -8.39 -0.18
CA ASP A 193 13.39 -8.72 0.96
C ASP A 193 12.15 -9.55 0.60
N ILE A 194 11.72 -9.56 -0.67
CA ILE A 194 10.55 -10.36 -1.11
C ILE A 194 10.75 -11.82 -0.71
N SER A 195 11.88 -12.44 -1.10
CA SER A 195 12.14 -13.85 -0.84
C SER A 195 12.08 -14.20 0.65
N ARG A 196 12.57 -13.30 1.51
CA ARG A 196 12.52 -13.48 2.97
C ARG A 196 11.07 -13.45 3.49
N MET A 197 10.28 -12.49 3.01
CA MET A 197 8.86 -12.39 3.36
C MET A 197 8.05 -13.59 2.88
N LEU A 198 8.31 -14.11 1.67
CA LEU A 198 7.60 -15.28 1.15
C LEU A 198 7.94 -16.57 1.92
N ARG A 199 9.21 -16.75 2.31
CA ARG A 199 9.61 -17.88 3.16
C ARG A 199 8.99 -17.81 4.56
N TRP A 200 8.92 -16.61 5.14
CA TRP A 200 8.21 -16.39 6.40
C TRP A 200 6.71 -16.72 6.24
N ASN A 201 6.08 -16.25 5.18
CA ASN A 201 4.67 -16.54 4.90
C ASN A 201 4.41 -18.04 4.77
N ASP A 202 5.23 -18.78 4.00
CA ASP A 202 5.06 -20.23 3.86
C ASP A 202 5.24 -20.97 5.19
N LYS A 203 6.24 -20.57 6.01
CA LYS A 203 6.45 -21.09 7.37
C LYS A 203 5.16 -21.02 8.20
N TYR A 204 4.42 -19.92 8.09
CA TYR A 204 3.19 -19.68 8.84
C TYR A 204 1.89 -19.93 8.06
N GLY A 205 1.96 -20.62 6.91
CA GLY A 205 0.77 -21.07 6.17
C GLY A 205 0.07 -19.99 5.34
N ILE A 206 0.73 -18.86 5.06
CA ILE A 206 0.24 -17.79 4.19
C ILE A 206 0.84 -17.98 2.80
N ARG A 207 0.03 -17.89 1.73
CA ARG A 207 0.48 -18.10 0.33
C ARG A 207 -0.06 -17.06 -0.66
N PHE A 208 -0.53 -15.94 -0.15
CA PHE A 208 -1.00 -14.83 -0.97
C PHE A 208 -0.47 -13.52 -0.38
N MET A 209 0.18 -12.69 -1.20
CA MET A 209 0.71 -11.41 -0.78
C MET A 209 0.48 -10.36 -1.86
N ARG A 210 -0.02 -9.19 -1.47
CA ARG A 210 0.05 -8.00 -2.32
C ARG A 210 1.42 -7.35 -2.13
N LEU A 211 2.24 -7.29 -3.16
CA LEU A 211 3.48 -6.52 -3.14
C LEU A 211 3.17 -5.03 -3.07
N SER A 212 4.07 -4.25 -2.48
CA SER A 212 3.94 -2.79 -2.45
C SER A 212 3.96 -2.23 -3.88
N SER A 213 3.18 -1.20 -4.14
CA SER A 213 3.32 -0.44 -5.39
C SER A 213 4.56 0.46 -5.38
N ASP A 214 5.07 0.79 -4.19
CA ASP A 214 6.27 1.62 -3.96
C ASP A 214 7.59 0.81 -3.98
N MET A 215 7.58 -0.40 -4.54
CA MET A 215 8.77 -1.27 -4.63
C MET A 215 9.98 -0.56 -5.26
N PHE A 216 9.75 0.25 -6.28
CA PHE A 216 10.78 1.03 -6.97
C PHE A 216 10.44 2.52 -6.91
N PRO A 217 11.07 3.28 -5.99
CA PRO A 217 10.73 4.67 -5.76
C PRO A 217 10.87 5.50 -7.04
N PHE A 218 9.80 6.22 -7.39
CA PHE A 218 9.74 7.12 -8.54
C PHE A 218 9.92 6.48 -9.92
N ALA A 219 9.87 5.15 -10.07
CA ALA A 219 10.06 4.49 -11.37
C ALA A 219 9.11 5.00 -12.48
N SER A 220 7.87 5.37 -12.12
CA SER A 220 6.86 5.92 -13.04
C SER A 220 6.87 7.46 -13.16
N HIS A 221 7.76 8.16 -12.45
CA HIS A 221 7.82 9.62 -12.44
C HIS A 221 8.24 10.18 -13.81
N GLY A 222 7.63 11.28 -14.27
CA GLY A 222 7.89 11.83 -15.61
C GLY A 222 9.34 12.30 -15.82
N VAL A 223 9.96 12.90 -14.80
CA VAL A 223 11.36 13.40 -14.84
C VAL A 223 12.38 12.41 -14.25
N HIS A 224 12.09 11.81 -13.10
CA HIS A 224 12.99 10.92 -12.37
C HIS A 224 12.74 9.42 -12.63
N GLY A 225 11.85 9.08 -13.56
CA GLY A 225 11.50 7.69 -13.87
C GLY A 225 12.63 6.91 -14.53
N TYR A 226 12.53 5.59 -14.45
CA TYR A 226 13.54 4.66 -14.96
C TYR A 226 12.92 3.29 -15.24
N LYS A 227 13.60 2.52 -16.09
CA LYS A 227 13.24 1.13 -16.41
C LYS A 227 13.90 0.17 -15.43
N LEU A 228 13.20 -0.92 -15.11
CA LEU A 228 13.66 -1.89 -14.12
C LEU A 228 14.57 -2.95 -14.75
N ALA A 229 14.26 -3.36 -15.98
CA ALA A 229 14.96 -4.44 -16.67
C ALA A 229 16.50 -4.30 -16.67
N PRO A 230 17.10 -3.10 -16.88
CA PRO A 230 18.56 -2.96 -16.94
C PRO A 230 19.33 -3.34 -15.66
N PHE A 231 18.70 -3.29 -14.48
CA PHE A 231 19.40 -3.51 -13.21
C PHE A 231 18.70 -4.49 -12.25
N ALA A 232 17.38 -4.64 -12.36
CA ALA A 232 16.58 -5.43 -11.41
C ALA A 232 16.07 -6.77 -11.99
N ALA A 233 16.26 -7.05 -13.28
CA ALA A 233 15.68 -8.23 -13.93
C ALA A 233 16.10 -9.55 -13.26
N GLU A 234 17.39 -9.72 -12.95
CA GLU A 234 17.89 -10.93 -12.30
C GLU A 234 17.37 -11.07 -10.87
N ALA A 235 17.42 -9.99 -10.09
CA ALA A 235 16.94 -9.99 -8.70
C ALA A 235 15.43 -10.29 -8.61
N LEU A 236 14.62 -9.70 -9.52
CA LEU A 236 13.19 -9.97 -9.61
C LEU A 236 12.90 -11.41 -10.04
N ALA A 237 13.65 -11.94 -11.00
CA ALA A 237 13.49 -13.33 -11.44
C ALA A 237 13.81 -14.32 -10.30
N GLU A 238 14.82 -14.05 -9.46
CA GLU A 238 15.11 -14.87 -8.28
C GLU A 238 13.98 -14.79 -7.24
N ALA A 239 13.44 -13.59 -6.97
CA ALA A 239 12.28 -13.45 -6.09
C ALA A 239 11.04 -14.20 -6.63
N GLY A 240 10.79 -14.14 -7.93
CA GLY A 240 9.69 -14.86 -8.55
C GLY A 240 9.90 -16.37 -8.66
N LYS A 241 11.15 -16.84 -8.73
CA LYS A 241 11.48 -18.27 -8.57
C LYS A 241 11.05 -18.78 -7.20
N VAL A 242 11.41 -18.06 -6.12
CA VAL A 242 10.97 -18.39 -4.75
C VAL A 242 9.44 -18.37 -4.65
N ALA A 243 8.77 -17.37 -5.24
CA ALA A 243 7.31 -17.33 -5.27
C ALA A 243 6.71 -18.53 -6.00
N GLY A 244 7.29 -18.94 -7.13
CA GLY A 244 6.89 -20.12 -7.88
C GLY A 244 7.07 -21.42 -7.11
N GLU A 245 8.23 -21.63 -6.49
CA GLU A 245 8.54 -22.81 -5.67
C GLU A 245 7.58 -22.97 -4.48
N LEU A 246 7.24 -21.85 -3.82
CA LEU A 246 6.34 -21.86 -2.66
C LEU A 246 4.85 -21.77 -3.05
N GLY A 247 4.52 -21.67 -4.35
CA GLY A 247 3.15 -21.52 -4.83
C GLY A 247 2.46 -20.24 -4.36
N HIS A 248 3.22 -19.15 -4.16
CA HIS A 248 2.71 -17.87 -3.71
C HIS A 248 2.02 -17.10 -4.83
N ARG A 249 0.79 -16.64 -4.58
CA ARG A 249 0.15 -15.63 -5.43
C ARG A 249 0.68 -14.25 -5.05
N LEU A 250 1.08 -13.48 -6.04
CA LEU A 250 1.54 -12.09 -5.88
C LEU A 250 0.62 -11.16 -6.65
N THR A 251 0.25 -10.01 -6.10
CA THR A 251 -0.53 -8.98 -6.81
C THR A 251 -0.02 -7.58 -6.46
N THR A 252 -0.42 -6.55 -7.19
CA THR A 252 -0.17 -5.14 -6.82
C THR A 252 -1.47 -4.35 -6.84
N HIS A 253 -1.49 -3.20 -6.15
CA HIS A 253 -2.61 -2.28 -6.21
C HIS A 253 -2.05 -0.87 -6.39
N PRO A 254 -1.92 -0.39 -7.64
CA PRO A 254 -1.59 1.00 -7.94
C PRO A 254 -2.40 1.97 -7.08
N GLY A 255 -1.75 3.04 -6.61
CA GLY A 255 -2.35 3.96 -5.65
C GLY A 255 -3.47 4.82 -6.24
N GLN A 256 -4.13 5.59 -5.38
CA GLN A 256 -5.27 6.47 -5.71
C GLN A 256 -5.00 7.51 -6.82
N TYR A 257 -3.74 7.76 -7.17
CA TYR A 257 -3.36 8.73 -8.20
C TYR A 257 -3.43 8.15 -9.62
N THR A 258 -3.55 6.83 -9.76
CA THR A 258 -3.61 6.13 -11.05
C THR A 258 -5.06 6.16 -11.57
N GLN A 259 -5.45 7.29 -12.17
CA GLN A 259 -6.85 7.56 -12.56
C GLN A 259 -7.04 7.65 -14.09
N LEU A 260 -7.45 6.54 -14.70
CA LEU A 260 -7.72 6.46 -16.14
C LEU A 260 -9.01 7.20 -16.56
N GLY A 261 -9.91 7.50 -15.63
CA GLY A 261 -11.12 8.29 -15.88
C GLY A 261 -10.93 9.82 -15.80
N SER A 262 -9.71 10.31 -15.55
CA SER A 262 -9.46 11.74 -15.33
C SER A 262 -9.75 12.59 -16.57
N PRO A 263 -10.30 13.81 -16.42
CA PRO A 263 -10.40 14.76 -17.53
C PRO A 263 -9.05 15.44 -17.82
N ARG A 264 -8.03 15.27 -16.97
CA ARG A 264 -6.72 15.90 -17.12
C ARG A 264 -5.76 14.95 -17.83
N GLN A 265 -5.27 15.36 -18.99
CA GLN A 265 -4.36 14.55 -19.81
C GLN A 265 -3.08 14.13 -19.05
N GLY A 266 -2.45 15.05 -18.31
CA GLY A 266 -1.27 14.71 -17.51
C GLY A 266 -1.52 13.65 -16.43
N VAL A 267 -2.75 13.55 -15.88
CA VAL A 267 -3.10 12.48 -14.94
C VAL A 267 -3.20 11.14 -15.65
N ILE A 268 -3.79 11.11 -16.85
CA ILE A 268 -3.87 9.89 -17.67
C ILE A 268 -2.47 9.41 -18.03
N GLU A 269 -1.58 10.29 -18.48
CA GLU A 269 -0.20 9.96 -18.82
C GLU A 269 0.57 9.39 -17.62
N ASN A 270 0.40 10.01 -16.43
CA ASN A 270 0.99 9.50 -15.20
C ASN A 270 0.44 8.11 -14.84
N ALA A 271 -0.88 7.91 -14.96
CA ALA A 271 -1.53 6.63 -14.69
C ALA A 271 -1.04 5.53 -15.63
N VAL A 272 -0.90 5.83 -16.92
CA VAL A 272 -0.35 4.88 -17.90
C VAL A 272 1.09 4.51 -17.55
N ARG A 273 1.96 5.49 -17.22
CA ARG A 273 3.34 5.19 -16.81
C ARG A 273 3.41 4.34 -15.54
N ASP A 274 2.51 4.58 -14.59
CA ASP A 274 2.43 3.77 -13.37
C ASP A 274 2.03 2.33 -13.66
N LEU A 275 1.00 2.12 -14.49
CA LEU A 275 0.57 0.78 -14.91
C LEU A 275 1.65 0.03 -15.70
N GLU A 276 2.37 0.71 -16.58
CA GLU A 276 3.47 0.11 -17.35
C GLU A 276 4.66 -0.27 -16.44
N TYR A 277 4.96 0.53 -15.41
CA TYR A 277 5.96 0.17 -14.40
C TYR A 277 5.56 -1.08 -13.61
N GLN A 278 4.31 -1.14 -13.16
CA GLN A 278 3.79 -2.27 -12.38
C GLN A 278 3.75 -3.55 -13.22
N ASP A 279 3.37 -3.45 -14.50
CA ASP A 279 3.43 -4.56 -15.45
C ASP A 279 4.86 -5.02 -15.73
N GLU A 280 5.82 -4.10 -15.89
CA GLU A 280 7.24 -4.42 -16.04
C GLU A 280 7.75 -5.20 -14.82
N MET A 281 7.46 -4.72 -13.60
CA MET A 281 7.85 -5.39 -12.36
C MET A 281 7.30 -6.81 -12.28
N LEU A 282 5.99 -6.99 -12.49
CA LEU A 282 5.35 -8.31 -12.42
C LEU A 282 5.87 -9.26 -13.51
N SER A 283 6.14 -8.74 -14.71
CA SER A 283 6.68 -9.52 -15.84
C SER A 283 8.14 -9.93 -15.65
N LEU A 284 8.92 -9.16 -14.89
CA LEU A 284 10.29 -9.48 -14.53
C LEU A 284 10.41 -10.49 -13.38
N LEU A 285 9.33 -10.76 -12.63
CA LEU A 285 9.30 -11.87 -11.68
C LEU A 285 9.43 -13.24 -12.38
N LYS A 286 9.10 -13.35 -13.68
CA LYS A 286 9.18 -14.61 -14.44
C LYS A 286 8.44 -15.77 -13.75
N LEU A 287 7.26 -15.46 -13.21
CA LEU A 287 6.43 -16.45 -12.51
C LEU A 287 6.01 -17.60 -13.43
N PRO A 288 5.76 -18.80 -12.89
CA PRO A 288 5.11 -19.89 -13.61
C PRO A 288 3.79 -19.45 -14.24
N GLU A 289 3.42 -20.05 -15.37
CA GLU A 289 2.36 -19.55 -16.26
C GLU A 289 1.03 -19.18 -15.57
N GLN A 290 0.54 -20.03 -14.66
CA GLN A 290 -0.70 -19.73 -13.92
C GLN A 290 -0.49 -18.63 -12.88
N LEU A 291 0.62 -18.63 -12.15
CA LEU A 291 0.93 -17.57 -11.18
C LEU A 291 1.16 -16.22 -11.87
N ASP A 292 1.72 -16.22 -13.08
CA ASP A 292 1.83 -15.02 -13.92
C ASP A 292 0.46 -14.45 -14.32
N ARG A 293 -0.50 -15.31 -14.68
CA ARG A 293 -1.91 -14.90 -14.90
C ARG A 293 -2.55 -14.35 -13.63
N ASP A 294 -2.28 -14.99 -12.50
CA ASP A 294 -2.85 -14.63 -11.19
C ASP A 294 -2.22 -13.35 -10.61
N ALA A 295 -1.09 -12.92 -11.16
CA ALA A 295 -0.41 -11.67 -10.86
C ALA A 295 -1.04 -10.46 -11.54
N VAL A 296 -2.12 -10.00 -10.89
CA VAL A 296 -2.98 -8.91 -11.34
C VAL A 296 -2.63 -7.56 -10.69
N MET A 297 -3.00 -6.49 -11.39
CA MET A 297 -2.94 -5.10 -10.92
C MET A 297 -4.37 -4.64 -10.60
N ILE A 298 -4.66 -4.42 -9.32
CA ILE A 298 -5.99 -4.03 -8.85
C ILE A 298 -6.13 -2.50 -8.91
N LEU A 299 -7.16 -2.01 -9.58
CA LEU A 299 -7.39 -0.59 -9.77
C LEU A 299 -8.84 -0.21 -9.41
N HIS A 300 -9.03 0.83 -8.60
CA HIS A 300 -10.32 1.50 -8.50
C HIS A 300 -10.58 2.36 -9.75
N LEU A 301 -11.84 2.60 -10.10
CA LEU A 301 -12.13 3.45 -11.27
C LEU A 301 -11.66 4.91 -11.08
N GLY A 302 -11.52 5.36 -9.83
CA GLY A 302 -11.01 6.67 -9.45
C GLY A 302 -12.13 7.68 -9.16
N GLY A 303 -11.85 8.98 -9.28
CA GLY A 303 -12.88 10.01 -9.04
C GLY A 303 -14.01 9.96 -10.06
N THR A 304 -15.21 10.44 -9.69
CA THR A 304 -16.34 10.63 -10.62
C THR A 304 -16.23 11.91 -11.44
N PHE A 305 -15.37 12.85 -11.04
CA PHE A 305 -15.18 14.16 -11.69
C PHE A 305 -16.50 14.90 -12.00
N GLY A 306 -17.51 14.72 -11.15
CA GLY A 306 -18.83 15.35 -11.26
C GLY A 306 -19.84 14.61 -12.15
N ASP A 307 -19.42 13.62 -12.93
CA ASP A 307 -20.27 12.89 -13.89
C ASP A 307 -19.77 11.45 -14.05
N LYS A 308 -20.56 10.47 -13.59
CA LYS A 308 -20.18 9.06 -13.62
C LYS A 308 -20.12 8.54 -15.06
N GLU A 309 -21.14 8.80 -15.85
CA GLU A 309 -21.28 8.33 -17.23
C GLU A 309 -20.12 8.86 -18.09
N ALA A 310 -19.84 10.16 -18.02
CA ALA A 310 -18.73 10.76 -18.75
C ALA A 310 -17.37 10.20 -18.29
N THR A 311 -17.22 9.89 -17.00
CA THR A 311 -16.00 9.26 -16.46
C THR A 311 -15.81 7.84 -16.97
N ILE A 312 -16.88 7.06 -17.04
CA ILE A 312 -16.85 5.70 -17.62
C ILE A 312 -16.41 5.75 -19.07
N GLU A 313 -16.91 6.70 -19.87
CA GLU A 313 -16.54 6.81 -21.29
C GLU A 313 -15.07 7.24 -21.48
N ARG A 314 -14.54 8.13 -20.62
CA ARG A 314 -13.10 8.43 -20.60
C ARG A 314 -12.29 7.21 -20.20
N PHE A 315 -12.70 6.49 -19.16
CA PHE A 315 -12.05 5.26 -18.73
C PHE A 315 -11.99 4.23 -19.86
N LYS A 316 -13.12 3.97 -20.54
CA LYS A 316 -13.20 3.03 -21.68
C LYS A 316 -12.22 3.43 -22.78
N THR A 317 -12.18 4.71 -23.13
CA THR A 317 -11.28 5.24 -24.17
C THR A 317 -9.82 5.01 -23.80
N ASN A 318 -9.42 5.40 -22.58
CA ASN A 318 -8.04 5.26 -22.12
C ASN A 318 -7.64 3.80 -21.90
N TYR A 319 -8.54 2.96 -21.35
CA TYR A 319 -8.30 1.52 -21.20
C TYR A 319 -8.04 0.85 -22.55
N LYS A 320 -8.82 1.18 -23.59
CA LYS A 320 -8.62 0.66 -24.95
C LYS A 320 -7.25 1.03 -25.52
N ALA A 321 -6.67 2.15 -25.12
CA ALA A 321 -5.35 2.60 -25.54
C ALA A 321 -4.18 1.94 -24.79
N LEU A 322 -4.42 1.25 -23.66
CA LEU A 322 -3.36 0.58 -22.90
C LEU A 322 -2.68 -0.56 -23.69
N SER A 323 -1.46 -0.88 -23.29
CA SER A 323 -0.74 -2.03 -23.85
C SER A 323 -1.48 -3.35 -23.57
N ALA A 324 -1.28 -4.34 -24.44
CA ALA A 324 -1.89 -5.66 -24.27
C ALA A 324 -1.44 -6.35 -22.97
N SER A 325 -0.19 -6.10 -22.54
CA SER A 325 0.38 -6.65 -21.32
C SER A 325 -0.32 -6.09 -20.08
N VAL A 326 -0.47 -4.77 -19.98
CA VAL A 326 -1.26 -4.12 -18.91
C VAL A 326 -2.69 -4.63 -18.90
N LYS A 327 -3.38 -4.72 -20.04
CA LYS A 327 -4.75 -5.24 -20.13
C LYS A 327 -4.87 -6.71 -19.69
N LYS A 328 -3.82 -7.52 -19.83
CA LYS A 328 -3.81 -8.92 -19.37
C LYS A 328 -3.92 -9.01 -17.85
N ARG A 329 -3.33 -8.05 -17.12
CA ARG A 329 -3.22 -8.04 -15.65
C ARG A 329 -4.21 -7.12 -14.95
N LEU A 330 -4.70 -6.07 -15.60
CA LEU A 330 -5.57 -5.09 -14.97
C LEU A 330 -6.91 -5.71 -14.58
N VAL A 331 -7.29 -5.50 -13.33
CA VAL A 331 -8.60 -5.84 -12.76
C VAL A 331 -9.18 -4.61 -12.08
N LEU A 332 -10.51 -4.50 -12.05
CA LEU A 332 -11.20 -3.41 -11.35
C LEU A 332 -11.72 -3.87 -10.00
N GLU A 333 -11.84 -2.94 -9.05
CA GLU A 333 -12.39 -3.17 -7.73
C GLU A 333 -13.45 -2.12 -7.40
N ASN A 334 -14.59 -2.55 -6.82
CA ASN A 334 -15.57 -1.62 -6.25
C ASN A 334 -15.00 -0.89 -5.03
N ASP A 335 -15.40 0.36 -4.80
CA ASP A 335 -14.82 1.20 -3.73
C ASP A 335 -15.86 1.69 -2.72
N ASP A 336 -15.37 2.38 -1.68
CA ASP A 336 -16.15 2.89 -0.55
C ASP A 336 -16.58 4.35 -0.69
N VAL A 337 -16.42 4.96 -1.87
CA VAL A 337 -16.74 6.38 -2.11
C VAL A 337 -17.75 6.59 -3.23
N SER A 338 -17.56 5.95 -4.38
CA SER A 338 -18.13 6.36 -5.66
C SER A 338 -18.66 5.20 -6.49
N TRP A 339 -17.95 4.07 -6.54
CA TRP A 339 -18.20 3.04 -7.55
C TRP A 339 -18.62 1.72 -6.92
N SER A 340 -19.90 1.40 -7.05
CA SER A 340 -20.47 0.12 -6.59
C SER A 340 -20.16 -1.03 -7.55
N VAL A 341 -20.42 -2.26 -7.10
CA VAL A 341 -20.42 -3.45 -7.97
C VAL A 341 -21.37 -3.29 -9.16
N HIS A 342 -22.52 -2.63 -8.98
CA HIS A 342 -23.52 -2.44 -10.02
C HIS A 342 -23.08 -1.43 -11.09
N ASP A 343 -22.29 -0.42 -10.70
CA ASP A 343 -21.66 0.49 -11.65
C ASP A 343 -20.57 -0.22 -12.48
N LEU A 344 -19.73 -1.02 -11.81
CA LEU A 344 -18.51 -1.56 -12.43
C LEU A 344 -18.71 -2.88 -13.19
N LEU A 345 -19.59 -3.77 -12.74
CA LEU A 345 -19.75 -5.09 -13.34
C LEU A 345 -20.13 -5.03 -14.84
N PRO A 346 -21.05 -4.16 -15.30
CA PRO A 346 -21.34 -4.02 -16.73
C PRO A 346 -20.11 -3.61 -17.56
N ILE A 347 -19.28 -2.69 -17.04
CA ILE A 347 -18.05 -2.23 -17.70
C ILE A 347 -17.01 -3.36 -17.74
N CYS A 348 -16.90 -4.11 -16.65
CA CYS A 348 -16.03 -5.28 -16.55
C CYS A 348 -16.42 -6.38 -17.55
N GLU A 349 -17.72 -6.59 -17.74
CA GLU A 349 -18.25 -7.50 -18.75
C GLU A 349 -17.95 -7.00 -20.17
N GLU A 350 -18.22 -5.72 -20.46
CA GLU A 350 -17.98 -5.09 -21.78
C GLU A 350 -16.49 -5.12 -22.18
N LEU A 351 -15.60 -4.69 -21.29
CA LEU A 351 -14.18 -4.51 -21.58
C LEU A 351 -13.34 -5.78 -21.32
N ASN A 352 -13.99 -6.87 -20.91
CA ASN A 352 -13.35 -8.10 -20.45
C ASN A 352 -12.30 -7.80 -19.35
N ILE A 353 -12.70 -7.08 -18.31
CA ILE A 353 -11.88 -6.80 -17.13
C ILE A 353 -12.43 -7.65 -15.96
N PRO A 354 -11.62 -8.41 -15.22
CA PRO A 354 -12.09 -9.07 -14.01
C PRO A 354 -12.49 -8.07 -12.93
N LEU A 355 -13.60 -8.33 -12.23
CA LEU A 355 -14.03 -7.52 -11.08
C LEU A 355 -13.62 -8.21 -9.77
N VAL A 356 -12.77 -7.56 -8.99
CA VAL A 356 -12.51 -7.88 -7.59
C VAL A 356 -13.70 -7.37 -6.78
N LEU A 357 -14.39 -8.29 -6.12
CA LEU A 357 -15.37 -7.92 -5.10
C LEU A 357 -14.65 -7.63 -3.80
N ASP A 358 -14.76 -6.39 -3.34
CA ASP A 358 -14.45 -6.01 -1.96
C ASP A 358 -15.73 -5.93 -1.15
N PHE A 359 -15.84 -6.79 -0.13
CA PHE A 359 -17.02 -6.86 0.74
C PHE A 359 -17.17 -5.65 1.67
N HIS A 360 -16.07 -5.05 2.11
CA HIS A 360 -16.08 -3.88 2.98
C HIS A 360 -16.63 -2.68 2.21
N HIS A 361 -16.06 -2.43 1.03
CA HIS A 361 -16.52 -1.41 0.10
C HIS A 361 -17.98 -1.62 -0.30
N HIS A 362 -18.37 -2.87 -0.61
CA HIS A 362 -19.74 -3.19 -0.98
C HIS A 362 -20.76 -2.84 0.12
N ASN A 363 -20.40 -3.05 1.39
CA ASN A 363 -21.27 -2.69 2.51
C ASN A 363 -21.35 -1.17 2.76
N ILE A 364 -20.54 -0.37 2.07
CA ILE A 364 -20.56 1.09 2.12
C ILE A 364 -21.25 1.68 0.90
N ILE A 365 -20.86 1.25 -0.31
CA ILE A 365 -21.39 1.73 -1.58
C ILE A 365 -22.00 0.56 -2.37
N PHE A 366 -23.33 0.57 -2.49
CA PHE A 366 -24.11 -0.42 -3.21
C PHE A 366 -25.39 0.22 -3.80
N ASP A 367 -26.00 -0.47 -4.76
CA ASP A 367 -27.31 -0.10 -5.28
C ASP A 367 -28.41 -0.65 -4.35
N ALA A 368 -28.92 0.23 -3.49
CA ALA A 368 -29.95 -0.12 -2.51
C ALA A 368 -31.30 -0.53 -3.11
N SER A 369 -31.51 -0.31 -4.42
CA SER A 369 -32.70 -0.81 -5.13
C SER A 369 -32.59 -2.28 -5.55
N GLN A 370 -31.36 -2.80 -5.61
CA GLN A 370 -31.06 -4.17 -6.05
C GLN A 370 -30.66 -5.09 -4.90
N VAL A 371 -29.89 -4.57 -3.94
CA VAL A 371 -29.35 -5.34 -2.81
C VAL A 371 -29.45 -4.54 -1.52
N ARG A 372 -29.55 -5.24 -0.39
CA ARG A 372 -29.42 -4.63 0.94
C ARG A 372 -27.96 -4.64 1.39
N GLU A 373 -27.64 -3.78 2.35
CA GLU A 373 -26.36 -3.85 3.05
C GLU A 373 -26.16 -5.25 3.64
N GLY A 374 -24.96 -5.79 3.57
CA GLY A 374 -24.59 -7.08 4.12
C GLY A 374 -24.13 -8.06 3.05
N THR A 375 -23.76 -9.25 3.49
CA THR A 375 -23.11 -10.24 2.62
C THR A 375 -24.06 -11.21 1.94
N HIS A 376 -25.37 -11.18 2.23
CA HIS A 376 -26.32 -12.16 1.69
C HIS A 376 -26.67 -11.89 0.22
N ASP A 377 -27.17 -10.69 -0.07
CA ASP A 377 -27.79 -10.39 -1.38
C ASP A 377 -26.73 -10.36 -2.50
N ILE A 378 -25.50 -9.95 -2.20
CA ILE A 378 -24.39 -9.87 -3.17
C ILE A 378 -23.97 -11.23 -3.75
N VAL A 379 -24.27 -12.34 -3.06
CA VAL A 379 -23.96 -13.70 -3.52
C VAL A 379 -24.62 -14.00 -4.87
N ALA A 380 -25.80 -13.41 -5.14
CA ALA A 380 -26.49 -13.57 -6.42
C ALA A 380 -25.67 -13.07 -7.62
N LEU A 381 -24.75 -12.12 -7.42
CA LEU A 381 -23.86 -11.61 -8.47
C LEU A 381 -22.60 -12.45 -8.67
N PHE A 382 -22.29 -13.40 -7.78
CA PHE A 382 -21.05 -14.18 -7.87
C PHE A 382 -20.85 -14.90 -9.20
N PRO A 383 -21.87 -15.53 -9.83
CA PRO A 383 -21.67 -16.18 -11.13
C PRO A 383 -21.22 -15.20 -12.23
N ARG A 384 -21.80 -13.98 -12.25
CA ARG A 384 -21.41 -12.94 -13.21
C ARG A 384 -20.00 -12.43 -12.96
N ILE A 385 -19.69 -12.14 -11.69
CA ILE A 385 -18.35 -11.71 -11.28
C ILE A 385 -17.33 -12.80 -11.66
N LYS A 386 -17.56 -14.06 -11.28
CA LYS A 386 -16.69 -15.20 -11.59
C LYS A 386 -16.45 -15.36 -13.09
N ALA A 387 -17.48 -15.19 -13.92
CA ALA A 387 -17.33 -15.25 -15.38
C ALA A 387 -16.32 -14.24 -15.92
N THR A 388 -16.16 -13.06 -15.28
CA THR A 388 -15.13 -12.07 -15.67
C THR A 388 -13.70 -12.57 -15.47
N TRP A 389 -13.46 -13.43 -14.47
CA TRP A 389 -12.16 -14.06 -14.19
C TRP A 389 -11.91 -15.26 -15.10
N ASP A 390 -12.92 -16.11 -15.28
CA ASP A 390 -12.83 -17.33 -16.08
C ASP A 390 -12.49 -17.03 -17.55
N ARG A 391 -13.01 -15.94 -18.12
CA ARG A 391 -12.69 -15.49 -19.50
C ARG A 391 -11.19 -15.22 -19.71
N LYS A 392 -10.47 -14.79 -18.67
CA LYS A 392 -9.02 -14.57 -18.71
C LYS A 392 -8.20 -15.75 -18.16
N ARG A 393 -8.85 -16.80 -17.66
CA ARG A 393 -8.21 -17.95 -17.00
C ARG A 393 -7.35 -17.52 -15.79
N ILE A 394 -7.82 -16.49 -15.09
CA ILE A 394 -7.20 -15.98 -13.87
C ILE A 394 -7.95 -16.60 -12.69
N THR A 395 -7.23 -17.12 -11.70
CA THR A 395 -7.83 -17.58 -10.44
C THR A 395 -8.52 -16.41 -9.79
N GLN A 396 -9.82 -16.52 -9.49
CA GLN A 396 -10.58 -15.43 -8.88
C GLN A 396 -9.97 -15.03 -7.54
N LYS A 397 -9.96 -13.73 -7.24
CA LYS A 397 -9.72 -13.23 -5.88
C LYS A 397 -10.84 -12.31 -5.41
N MET A 398 -10.96 -12.19 -4.10
CA MET A 398 -11.83 -11.24 -3.42
C MET A 398 -11.04 -10.49 -2.34
N HIS A 399 -11.53 -9.33 -1.95
CA HIS A 399 -11.01 -8.57 -0.82
C HIS A 399 -11.99 -8.62 0.34
N TYR A 400 -11.46 -8.67 1.55
CA TYR A 400 -12.27 -8.71 2.74
C TYR A 400 -11.70 -7.85 3.86
N SER A 401 -12.61 -7.09 4.46
CA SER A 401 -12.42 -6.42 5.74
C SER A 401 -13.79 -6.16 6.38
N GLU A 402 -13.76 -5.49 7.52
CA GLU A 402 -14.92 -5.02 8.26
C GLU A 402 -14.70 -3.55 8.67
N PRO A 403 -15.75 -2.77 8.93
CA PRO A 403 -15.61 -1.50 9.63
C PRO A 403 -15.02 -1.70 11.03
N ARG A 404 -14.36 -0.66 11.57
CA ARG A 404 -13.98 -0.66 12.99
C ARG A 404 -15.21 -0.86 13.90
N PRO A 405 -15.09 -1.59 15.03
CA PRO A 405 -16.24 -1.87 15.90
C PRO A 405 -16.99 -0.64 16.41
N GLU A 406 -16.29 0.48 16.58
CA GLU A 406 -16.83 1.76 17.04
C GLU A 406 -17.48 2.60 15.92
N ALA A 407 -17.47 2.16 14.67
CA ALA A 407 -17.91 2.96 13.53
C ALA A 407 -19.44 3.06 13.44
N VAL A 408 -19.95 4.29 13.42
CA VAL A 408 -21.39 4.60 13.28
C VAL A 408 -21.66 5.30 11.96
N THR A 409 -20.97 6.40 11.68
CA THR A 409 -21.22 7.24 10.51
C THR A 409 -20.65 6.63 9.23
N ALA A 410 -21.19 7.03 8.08
CA ALA A 410 -20.69 6.55 6.78
C ALA A 410 -19.18 6.76 6.63
N ARG A 411 -18.64 7.90 7.09
CA ARG A 411 -17.20 8.20 7.07
C ARG A 411 -16.42 7.29 8.01
N GLN A 412 -16.89 7.08 9.25
CA GLN A 412 -16.20 6.21 10.21
C GLN A 412 -16.13 4.77 9.70
N ARG A 413 -17.17 4.29 9.02
CA ARG A 413 -17.23 2.92 8.50
C ARG A 413 -16.22 2.61 7.41
N ARG A 414 -15.66 3.63 6.75
CA ARG A 414 -14.61 3.45 5.72
C ARG A 414 -13.31 2.91 6.31
N ARG A 415 -13.03 3.21 7.57
CA ARG A 415 -11.82 2.72 8.24
C ARG A 415 -11.91 1.22 8.46
N HIS A 416 -10.87 0.54 7.99
CA HIS A 416 -10.75 -0.91 8.07
C HIS A 416 -10.50 -1.35 9.51
N ASN A 417 -11.14 -2.45 9.90
CA ASN A 417 -10.90 -3.13 11.16
C ASN A 417 -9.43 -3.61 11.19
N PRO A 418 -8.67 -3.33 12.27
CA PRO A 418 -7.32 -3.87 12.42
C PRO A 418 -7.26 -5.40 12.33
N ARG A 419 -8.29 -6.11 12.80
CA ARG A 419 -8.45 -7.56 12.72
C ARG A 419 -9.92 -7.94 12.49
N PRO A 420 -10.33 -8.21 11.24
CA PRO A 420 -11.65 -8.75 10.94
C PRO A 420 -11.94 -10.02 11.73
N SER A 421 -13.20 -10.20 12.10
CA SER A 421 -13.65 -11.23 13.04
C SER A 421 -14.30 -12.44 12.37
N THR A 422 -14.69 -12.33 11.09
CA THR A 422 -15.33 -13.43 10.35
C THR A 422 -14.78 -13.63 8.93
N LEU A 423 -15.38 -14.54 8.18
CA LEU A 423 -15.10 -14.79 6.76
C LEU A 423 -16.33 -14.45 5.91
N PRO A 424 -16.15 -13.91 4.69
CA PRO A 424 -17.27 -13.67 3.80
C PRO A 424 -17.79 -14.99 3.20
N PRO A 425 -19.03 -15.01 2.68
CA PRO A 425 -19.66 -16.21 2.13
C PRO A 425 -19.12 -16.59 0.73
N CYS A 426 -17.81 -16.55 0.54
CA CYS A 426 -17.12 -16.87 -0.72
C CYS A 426 -16.92 -18.39 -0.89
N PRO A 427 -16.54 -18.89 -2.08
CA PRO A 427 -16.14 -20.29 -2.25
C PRO A 427 -15.03 -20.71 -1.28
N ASP A 428 -15.05 -21.97 -0.83
CA ASP A 428 -14.06 -22.52 0.14
C ASP A 428 -12.62 -22.55 -0.39
N ASN A 429 -12.44 -22.41 -1.69
CA ASN A 429 -11.16 -22.38 -2.40
C ASN A 429 -10.74 -20.98 -2.89
N MET A 430 -11.37 -19.92 -2.39
CA MET A 430 -11.10 -18.54 -2.83
C MET A 430 -9.69 -18.06 -2.44
N ASP A 431 -9.07 -17.25 -3.29
CA ASP A 431 -7.93 -16.42 -2.89
C ASP A 431 -8.44 -15.12 -2.28
N LEU A 432 -8.36 -15.01 -0.96
CA LEU A 432 -8.95 -13.94 -0.17
C LEU A 432 -7.85 -13.03 0.39
N MET A 433 -7.83 -11.78 -0.04
CA MET A 433 -6.95 -10.74 0.51
C MET A 433 -7.63 -10.11 1.71
N ILE A 434 -6.97 -10.18 2.88
CA ILE A 434 -7.43 -9.53 4.10
C ILE A 434 -6.85 -8.10 4.13
N GLU A 435 -7.73 -7.13 3.91
CA GLU A 435 -7.44 -5.69 3.89
C GLU A 435 -7.52 -5.16 5.33
N ALA A 436 -6.43 -5.28 6.09
CA ALA A 436 -6.41 -4.89 7.50
C ALA A 436 -5.17 -4.08 7.88
N LYS A 437 -5.25 -3.34 8.99
CA LYS A 437 -4.13 -2.55 9.52
C LYS A 437 -3.01 -3.45 10.06
N ASP A 438 -3.37 -4.50 10.81
CA ASP A 438 -2.40 -5.39 11.47
C ASP A 438 -1.86 -6.51 10.54
N LYS A 439 -2.15 -6.44 9.24
CA LYS A 439 -1.52 -7.27 8.20
C LYS A 439 -1.60 -8.77 8.48
N GLU A 440 -0.46 -9.46 8.63
CA GLU A 440 -0.39 -10.89 8.87
C GLU A 440 -1.07 -11.31 10.19
N GLN A 441 -1.13 -10.41 11.18
CA GLN A 441 -1.80 -10.71 12.45
C GLN A 441 -3.32 -10.83 12.29
N ALA A 442 -3.91 -10.09 11.34
CA ALA A 442 -5.32 -10.25 11.00
C ALA A 442 -5.59 -11.61 10.34
N VAL A 443 -4.65 -12.09 9.51
CA VAL A 443 -4.73 -13.43 8.92
C VAL A 443 -4.61 -14.50 10.02
N PHE A 444 -3.67 -14.35 10.94
CA PHE A 444 -3.52 -15.23 12.11
C PHE A 444 -4.75 -15.28 13.01
N GLU A 445 -5.40 -14.13 13.24
CA GLU A 445 -6.64 -14.05 14.01
C GLU A 445 -7.74 -14.93 13.39
N LEU A 446 -7.94 -14.83 12.08
CA LEU A 446 -8.91 -15.65 11.34
C LEU A 446 -8.50 -17.13 11.33
N MET A 447 -7.21 -17.43 11.15
CA MET A 447 -6.70 -18.80 11.21
C MET A 447 -7.00 -19.45 12.55
N ARG A 448 -6.72 -18.78 13.68
CA ARG A 448 -7.04 -19.29 15.03
C ARG A 448 -8.53 -19.43 15.26
N THR A 449 -9.30 -18.38 14.94
CA THR A 449 -10.75 -18.32 15.20
C THR A 449 -11.49 -19.47 14.51
N PHE A 450 -11.14 -19.76 13.26
CA PHE A 450 -11.83 -20.77 12.45
C PHE A 450 -11.04 -22.07 12.27
N LYS A 451 -9.90 -22.22 12.95
CA LYS A 451 -8.97 -23.35 12.83
C LYS A 451 -8.61 -23.64 11.36
N LEU A 452 -8.30 -22.59 10.60
CA LEU A 452 -7.93 -22.68 9.18
C LEU A 452 -6.54 -23.35 9.04
N PRO A 453 -6.21 -23.95 7.89
CA PRO A 453 -4.91 -24.59 7.69
C PRO A 453 -3.73 -23.71 8.15
N GLY A 454 -2.88 -24.24 9.03
CA GLY A 454 -1.73 -23.53 9.59
C GLY A 454 -1.96 -22.78 10.91
N TRP A 455 -3.18 -22.82 11.47
CA TRP A 455 -3.53 -22.14 12.74
C TRP A 455 -2.65 -22.54 13.94
N ASP A 456 -2.02 -23.71 13.87
CA ASP A 456 -1.15 -24.32 14.87
C ASP A 456 0.35 -24.07 14.63
N ARG A 457 0.71 -23.29 13.60
CA ARG A 457 2.11 -23.03 13.22
C ARG A 457 2.74 -21.81 13.91
N PHE A 458 1.98 -21.05 14.68
CA PHE A 458 2.47 -19.84 15.35
C PHE A 458 2.00 -19.76 16.80
N ALA A 459 2.87 -19.23 17.65
CA ALA A 459 2.66 -19.06 19.08
C ALA A 459 2.65 -17.58 19.48
N ASP A 460 2.17 -17.33 20.68
CA ASP A 460 2.16 -16.00 21.28
C ASP A 460 3.59 -15.55 21.62
N ILE A 461 3.90 -14.30 21.31
CA ILE A 461 5.13 -13.66 21.75
C ILE A 461 5.14 -13.53 23.27
N ILE A 462 6.35 -13.57 23.84
CA ILE A 462 6.55 -13.15 25.21
C ILE A 462 6.67 -11.61 25.18
N PRO A 463 5.88 -10.88 25.98
CA PRO A 463 5.91 -9.42 25.95
C PRO A 463 7.33 -8.85 26.12
N TYR A 464 7.74 -8.00 25.18
CA TYR A 464 9.04 -7.30 25.17
C TYR A 464 10.27 -8.21 24.97
N GLU A 465 10.07 -9.48 24.63
CA GLU A 465 11.13 -10.47 24.44
C GLU A 465 11.07 -11.05 23.02
N ARG A 466 12.21 -10.96 22.31
CA ARG A 466 12.41 -11.57 21.00
C ARG A 466 13.71 -12.36 21.00
N THR A 467 13.59 -13.68 20.94
CA THR A 467 14.73 -14.61 20.93
C THR A 467 15.35 -14.76 19.54
N ASP A 468 14.64 -14.33 18.50
CA ASP A 468 14.99 -14.42 17.09
C ASP A 468 15.59 -13.12 16.53
N ASN A 469 15.97 -12.18 17.39
CA ASN A 469 16.60 -10.92 17.00
C ASN A 469 18.09 -10.97 17.28
N VAL A 470 18.86 -10.23 16.48
CA VAL A 470 20.29 -10.00 16.77
C VAL A 470 20.41 -9.29 18.12
N ARG A 471 20.91 -10.00 19.13
CA ARG A 471 21.22 -9.40 20.44
C ARG A 471 22.34 -8.38 20.21
N ALA A 472 22.10 -7.11 20.53
CA ALA A 472 23.19 -6.14 20.57
C ALA A 472 24.23 -6.61 21.60
N PRO A 473 25.54 -6.60 21.30
CA PRO A 473 26.54 -6.95 22.29
C PRO A 473 26.37 -6.01 23.48
N ALA A 474 26.26 -6.58 24.68
CA ALA A 474 26.18 -5.79 25.90
C ALA A 474 27.34 -4.79 25.90
N LYS A 475 27.04 -3.49 25.98
CA LYS A 475 28.08 -2.47 26.20
C LYS A 475 28.83 -2.88 27.46
N LYS A 476 30.07 -3.36 27.31
CA LYS A 476 30.99 -3.63 28.42
C LYS A 476 31.26 -2.32 29.13
N GLY A 477 30.42 -2.02 30.11
CA GLY A 477 30.43 -0.80 30.88
C GLY A 477 30.01 -1.10 32.31
N ALA A 478 30.72 -2.02 32.97
CA ALA A 478 30.76 -2.12 34.43
C ALA A 478 32.01 -2.87 34.86
N ARG A 479 32.68 -2.33 35.88
CA ARG A 479 33.89 -2.83 36.53
C ARG A 479 33.80 -4.33 36.83
N LYS A 480 34.91 -5.05 36.61
CA LYS A 480 35.16 -6.36 37.22
C LYS A 480 34.94 -6.26 38.74
N MET A 481 33.94 -6.96 39.25
CA MET A 481 34.00 -7.57 40.59
C MET A 481 34.03 -9.07 40.35
N GLU A 482 35.05 -9.71 40.90
CA GLU A 482 35.27 -11.15 40.82
C GLU A 482 34.23 -11.91 41.62
N GLY A 483 33.76 -13.02 41.03
CA GLY A 483 33.02 -14.05 41.76
C GLY A 483 31.50 -13.97 41.62
N GLN A 484 30.97 -14.40 40.48
CA GLN A 484 29.73 -15.18 40.39
C GLN A 484 29.54 -15.72 38.96
N ASP A 485 28.99 -16.92 38.91
CA ASP A 485 28.79 -17.84 37.78
C ASP A 485 28.69 -17.23 36.37
N ALA A 486 29.50 -17.76 35.46
CA ALA A 486 29.41 -17.53 34.04
C ALA A 486 28.29 -18.42 33.46
N GLY A 487 27.07 -17.88 33.42
CA GLY A 487 25.91 -18.52 32.77
C GLY A 487 25.07 -17.49 32.01
N ASP A 488 25.43 -17.27 30.73
CA ASP A 488 24.54 -17.01 29.58
C ASP A 488 25.43 -16.42 28.46
N GLY A 489 26.17 -17.30 27.80
CA GLY A 489 26.73 -16.99 26.49
C GLY A 489 25.57 -17.00 25.50
N GLY A 490 24.98 -15.83 25.23
CA GLY A 490 23.89 -15.72 24.27
C GLY A 490 24.30 -16.30 22.92
N GLU A 491 23.58 -17.33 22.47
CA GLU A 491 23.81 -17.97 21.17
C GLU A 491 23.62 -16.95 20.03
N GLU A 492 24.55 -16.94 19.08
CA GLU A 492 24.40 -16.16 17.85
C GLU A 492 23.29 -16.78 17.00
N VAL A 493 22.25 -15.99 16.71
CA VAL A 493 21.15 -16.41 15.83
C VAL A 493 21.66 -16.38 14.38
N ALA A 494 21.52 -17.51 13.67
CA ALA A 494 21.87 -17.60 12.26
C ALA A 494 21.09 -16.57 11.42
N GLU A 495 21.69 -16.01 10.37
CA GLU A 495 21.10 -14.91 9.58
C GLU A 495 19.72 -15.29 9.00
N ASP A 496 19.57 -16.54 8.59
CA ASP A 496 18.34 -17.13 8.06
C ASP A 496 17.32 -17.50 9.14
N GLU A 497 17.64 -17.39 10.43
CA GLU A 497 16.69 -17.54 11.55
C GLU A 497 16.27 -16.19 12.16
N ILE A 498 16.95 -15.08 11.80
CA ILE A 498 16.59 -13.74 12.29
C ILE A 498 15.17 -13.36 11.86
N GLY A 499 14.31 -13.03 12.81
CA GLY A 499 12.93 -12.64 12.54
C GLY A 499 11.99 -13.78 12.17
N MET A 500 12.40 -15.04 12.38
CA MET A 500 11.59 -16.22 12.04
C MET A 500 10.84 -16.80 13.23
N GLY A 501 10.65 -16.06 14.33
CA GLY A 501 9.87 -16.49 15.50
C GLY A 501 10.58 -17.47 16.44
N GLY A 502 11.86 -17.78 16.19
CA GLY A 502 12.67 -18.69 16.99
C GLY A 502 12.16 -20.14 16.96
N SER A 503 12.70 -20.97 17.85
CA SER A 503 12.37 -22.40 17.96
C SER A 503 10.90 -22.66 18.33
N GLU A 504 10.26 -21.71 19.02
CA GLU A 504 8.86 -21.82 19.47
C GLU A 504 7.86 -21.10 18.57
N ASN A 505 8.30 -20.56 17.42
CA ASN A 505 7.43 -19.91 16.44
C ASN A 505 6.58 -18.75 17.00
N ARG A 506 7.16 -17.98 17.92
CA ARG A 506 6.49 -16.88 18.64
C ARG A 506 6.41 -15.64 17.76
N VAL A 507 5.28 -15.43 17.09
CA VAL A 507 5.09 -14.33 16.14
C VAL A 507 3.71 -13.66 16.22
N TYR A 508 2.84 -14.09 17.12
CA TYR A 508 1.52 -13.50 17.30
C TYR A 508 1.42 -12.67 18.59
N TRP A 509 0.70 -11.57 18.54
CA TRP A 509 0.35 -10.78 19.73
C TRP A 509 -1.12 -10.35 19.70
N PRO A 510 -1.76 -10.07 20.86
CA PRO A 510 -3.12 -9.54 20.91
C PRO A 510 -3.27 -8.16 20.22
N PRO A 511 -4.48 -7.78 19.80
CA PRO A 511 -4.72 -6.46 19.21
C PRO A 511 -4.23 -5.32 20.09
N GLY A 512 -3.58 -4.33 19.48
CA GLY A 512 -3.09 -3.13 20.19
C GLY A 512 -1.80 -3.32 20.98
N MET A 513 -1.17 -4.51 20.96
CA MET A 513 0.05 -4.82 21.72
C MET A 513 1.33 -4.84 20.86
N GLU A 514 1.40 -4.05 19.78
CA GLU A 514 2.56 -4.01 18.87
C GLU A 514 3.85 -3.60 19.59
N GLU A 515 3.75 -2.82 20.67
CA GLU A 515 4.91 -2.40 21.47
C GLU A 515 5.67 -3.55 22.13
N TRP A 516 5.04 -4.73 22.27
CA TRP A 516 5.69 -5.94 22.79
C TRP A 516 6.81 -6.46 21.89
N LEU A 517 6.85 -6.05 20.61
CA LEU A 517 7.94 -6.42 19.70
C LEU A 517 9.27 -5.73 20.01
N ARG A 518 9.27 -4.72 20.90
CA ARG A 518 10.44 -3.91 21.22
C ARG A 518 10.83 -4.11 22.69
N PRO A 519 12.13 -4.05 23.04
CA PRO A 519 12.54 -4.10 24.44
C PRO A 519 11.86 -3.02 25.28
N LYS A 520 11.48 -3.35 26.52
CA LYS A 520 10.84 -2.40 27.44
C LYS A 520 11.72 -1.16 27.61
N LYS A 521 11.18 0.03 27.32
CA LYS A 521 11.88 1.29 27.57
C LYS A 521 12.21 1.37 29.07
N ARG A 522 13.49 1.57 29.43
CA ARG A 522 13.90 1.77 30.82
C ARG A 522 13.19 3.01 31.37
N GLU A 523 12.39 2.84 32.42
CA GLU A 523 11.86 3.97 33.19
C GLU A 523 13.02 4.66 33.91
N VAL A 524 13.39 5.85 33.44
CA VAL A 524 14.31 6.72 34.18
C VAL A 524 13.52 7.29 35.35
N ARG A 525 13.59 6.64 36.53
CA ARG A 525 13.15 7.28 37.78
C ARG A 525 13.94 8.58 37.92
N LYS A 526 13.27 9.72 37.80
CA LYS A 526 13.81 11.00 38.29
C LYS A 526 14.12 10.75 39.77
N LYS A 527 15.39 10.88 40.15
CA LYS A 527 15.75 11.01 41.56
C LYS A 527 14.96 12.21 42.08
N GLU A 528 13.93 11.95 42.89
CA GLU A 528 13.43 12.98 43.79
C GLU A 528 14.63 13.39 44.65
N GLY A 529 15.01 14.66 44.54
CA GLY A 529 16.05 15.22 45.37
C GLY A 529 15.60 15.11 46.82
N LEU A 530 16.33 14.34 47.62
CA LEU A 530 16.37 14.53 49.06
C LEU A 530 16.77 15.99 49.30
N LEU A 531 15.80 16.80 49.72
CA LEU A 531 16.03 18.05 50.41
C LEU A 531 16.29 17.65 51.86
N ASP A 532 17.57 17.65 52.25
CA ASP A 532 17.99 17.82 53.65
C ASP A 532 18.18 19.32 53.94
#